data_AF-A0A4P6BG83-F1
#
_entry.id   AF-A0A4P6BG83-F1
#
_cell.length_a   1.000
_cell.length_b   1.000
_cell.length_c   1.000
_cell.angle_alpha   90.00
_cell.angle_beta   90.00
_cell.angle_gamma   90.00
#
_symmetry.space_group_name_H-M   'P 1'
#
loop_
_entity.id
_entity.type
_entity.pdbx_description
1 polymer ?
#
loop_
_entity_poly.entity_id
_entity_poly.type
_entity_poly.pdbx_seq_one_letter_code
_entity_poly.pdbx_strand_id
1 'polypeptide(L)'
;MKTTRYFEEQVLRKRPYLKMEWCEQAIRKPEFHEVQPDGRIRHWIYVPDLGKYLRVVTLEDGRTIHNAFPDRNFKIATTKEE
;
A
#
# COMPACT_ATOMS: atom_id res chain seq x y z
N MET A 1 -2.18 13.06 5.51
CA MET A 1 -2.19 12.37 4.18
C MET A 1 -3.41 12.78 3.39
N LYS A 2 -3.37 12.67 2.06
CA LYS A 2 -4.54 12.85 1.20
C LYS A 2 -5.16 11.49 0.88
N THR A 3 -6.48 11.44 0.78
CA THR A 3 -7.27 10.24 0.52
C THR A 3 -8.35 10.56 -0.51
N THR A 4 -8.68 9.59 -1.35
CA THR A 4 -9.86 9.71 -2.22
C THR A 4 -11.13 9.38 -1.45
N ARG A 5 -12.26 9.91 -1.88
CA ARG A 5 -13.58 9.54 -1.33
C ARG A 5 -13.84 8.03 -1.41
N TYR A 6 -13.37 7.37 -2.48
CA TYR A 6 -13.43 5.92 -2.60
C TYR A 6 -12.68 5.21 -1.45
N PHE A 7 -11.51 5.71 -1.07
CA PHE A 7 -10.74 5.14 0.04
C PHE A 7 -11.52 5.24 1.36
N GLU A 8 -12.04 6.43 1.67
CA GLU A 8 -12.75 6.70 2.92
C GLU A 8 -14.07 5.91 3.01
N GLU A 9 -14.88 5.94 1.95
CA GLU A 9 -16.23 5.38 1.97
C GLU A 9 -16.28 3.87 1.68
N GLN A 10 -15.32 3.35 0.91
CA GLN A 10 -15.33 1.95 0.46
C GLN A 10 -14.22 1.13 1.08
N VAL A 11 -12.98 1.62 1.06
CA VAL A 11 -11.82 0.85 1.52
C VAL A 11 -11.84 0.70 3.03
N LEU A 12 -11.95 1.81 3.77
CA LEU A 12 -11.99 1.78 5.24
C LEU A 12 -13.25 1.07 5.76
N ARG A 13 -14.41 1.26 5.11
CA ARG A 13 -15.64 0.53 5.46
C ARG A 13 -15.47 -1.00 5.35
N LYS A 14 -14.80 -1.49 4.29
CA LYS A 14 -14.58 -2.93 4.09
C LYS A 14 -13.39 -3.48 4.89
N ARG A 15 -12.49 -2.61 5.34
CA ARG A 15 -11.24 -2.97 6.03
C ARG A 15 -11.03 -2.05 7.24
N PRO A 16 -11.91 -2.10 8.25
CA PRO A 16 -11.84 -1.21 9.41
C PRO A 16 -10.58 -1.43 10.26
N TYR A 17 -9.86 -2.53 10.04
CA TYR A 17 -8.57 -2.83 10.68
C TYR A 17 -7.39 -2.06 10.08
N LEU A 18 -7.56 -1.39 8.92
CA LEU A 18 -6.47 -0.61 8.33
C LEU A 18 -6.16 0.61 9.20
N LYS A 19 -4.90 0.71 9.61
CA LYS A 19 -4.38 1.91 10.30
C LYS A 19 -3.81 2.87 9.27
N MET A 20 -4.11 4.17 9.44
CA MET A 20 -3.53 5.21 8.58
C MET A 20 -2.01 5.27 8.68
N GLU A 21 -1.44 4.95 9.85
CA GLU A 21 0.00 4.87 10.08
C GLU A 21 0.70 3.88 9.15
N TRP A 22 0.09 2.70 8.89
CA TRP A 22 0.65 1.75 7.94
C TRP A 22 0.65 2.32 6.52
N CYS A 23 -0.42 3.03 6.16
CA CYS A 23 -0.51 3.67 4.86
C CYS A 23 0.51 4.79 4.69
N GLU A 24 0.77 5.56 5.76
CA GLU A 24 1.80 6.58 5.80
C GLU A 24 3.21 5.99 5.64
N GLN A 25 3.49 4.92 6.39
CA GLN A 25 4.76 4.20 6.31
C GLN A 25 5.00 3.65 4.91
N ALA A 26 3.96 3.11 4.26
CA ALA A 26 4.06 2.60 2.90
C ALA A 26 4.47 3.67 1.89
N ILE A 27 3.97 4.90 2.04
CA ILE A 27 4.35 6.02 1.17
C ILE A 27 5.75 6.52 1.51
N ARG A 28 6.07 6.65 2.80
CA ARG A 28 7.32 7.27 3.26
C ARG A 28 8.56 6.39 3.07
N LYS A 29 8.42 5.09 3.33
CA LYS A 29 9.52 4.12 3.27
C LYS A 29 8.98 2.77 2.80
N PRO A 30 8.53 2.67 1.54
CA PRO A 30 8.16 1.39 0.96
C PRO A 30 9.37 0.45 0.94
N GLU A 31 9.14 -0.84 1.16
CA GLU A 31 10.12 -1.86 0.84
C GLU A 31 10.22 -2.06 -0.67
N PHE A 32 9.07 -1.98 -1.35
CA PHE A 32 8.98 -2.04 -2.81
C PHE A 32 7.98 -1.01 -3.30
N HIS A 33 8.24 -0.46 -4.48
CA HIS A 33 7.25 0.34 -5.17
C HIS A 33 7.29 0.09 -6.68
N GLU A 34 6.16 0.30 -7.33
CA GLU A 34 5.98 0.11 -8.77
C GLU A 34 5.07 1.22 -9.30
N VAL A 35 5.53 1.93 -10.33
CA VAL A 35 4.69 2.88 -11.06
C VAL A 35 3.98 2.12 -12.18
N GLN A 36 2.65 2.17 -12.20
CA GLN A 36 1.84 1.55 -13.23
C GLN A 36 1.77 2.41 -14.50
N PRO A 37 1.45 1.83 -15.67
CA PRO A 37 1.28 2.59 -16.91
C PRO A 37 0.21 3.69 -16.85
N ASP A 38 -0.77 3.57 -15.95
CA ASP A 38 -1.83 4.58 -15.72
C ASP A 38 -1.41 5.69 -14.74
N GLY A 39 -0.14 5.73 -14.34
CA GLY A 39 0.43 6.72 -13.42
C GLY A 39 0.25 6.39 -11.94
N ARG A 40 -0.56 5.39 -11.57
CA ARG A 40 -0.76 5.03 -10.15
C ARG A 40 0.47 4.34 -9.59
N ILE A 41 0.80 4.64 -8.34
CA ILE A 41 1.97 4.04 -7.69
C ILE A 41 1.51 3.02 -6.66
N ARG A 42 2.07 1.81 -6.72
CA ARG A 42 1.89 0.77 -5.71
C ARG A 42 3.08 0.82 -4.76
N HIS A 43 2.81 0.77 -3.47
CA HIS A 43 3.78 0.74 -2.39
C HIS A 43 3.52 -0.50 -1.55
N TRP A 44 4.55 -1.28 -1.25
CA TRP A 44 4.47 -2.43 -0.36
C TRP A 44 5.32 -2.21 0.89
N ILE A 45 4.77 -2.57 2.03
CA ILE A 45 5.48 -2.72 3.31
C ILE A 45 5.02 -3.99 4.00
N TYR A 46 5.90 -4.65 4.74
CA TYR A 46 5.47 -5.67 5.68
C TYR A 46 4.84 -5.03 6.90
N VAL A 47 3.63 -5.46 7.26
CA VAL A 47 2.94 -5.02 8.48
C VAL A 47 2.96 -6.17 9.47
N PRO A 48 3.79 -6.12 10.53
CA PRO A 48 3.89 -7.20 11.52
C PRO A 48 2.55 -7.54 12.17
N ASP A 49 1.75 -6.51 12.51
CA ASP A 49 0.39 -6.67 13.07
C ASP A 49 -0.55 -7.51 12.19
N LEU A 50 -0.35 -7.49 10.86
CA LEU A 50 -1.14 -8.27 9.90
C LEU A 50 -0.46 -9.57 9.48
N GLY A 51 0.82 -9.74 9.81
CA GLY A 51 1.69 -10.82 9.32
C GLY A 51 1.81 -10.86 7.79
N LYS A 52 1.56 -9.74 7.09
CA LYS A 52 1.37 -9.67 5.64
C LYS A 52 1.96 -8.40 5.06
N TYR A 53 2.29 -8.44 3.78
CA TYR A 53 2.56 -7.22 3.01
C TYR A 53 1.27 -6.44 2.79
N LEU A 54 1.27 -5.16 3.13
CA LEU A 54 0.23 -4.23 2.79
C LEU A 54 0.60 -3.54 1.48
N ARG A 55 -0.27 -3.64 0.47
CA ARG A 55 -0.16 -2.85 -0.76
C ARG A 55 -1.01 -1.60 -0.63
N VAL A 56 -0.38 -0.44 -0.79
CA VAL A 56 -1.01 0.87 -0.81
C VAL A 56 -0.88 1.44 -2.21
N VAL A 57 -2.00 1.90 -2.78
CA VAL A 57 -2.06 2.47 -4.12
C VAL A 57 -2.35 3.96 -4.00
N THR A 58 -1.43 4.78 -4.49
CA THR A 58 -1.60 6.23 -4.62
C THR A 58 -1.96 6.61 -6.04
N LEU A 59 -2.51 7.82 -6.21
CA LEU A 59 -2.63 8.45 -7.53
C LEU A 59 -1.25 8.90 -8.03
N GLU A 60 -1.20 9.50 -9.22
CA GLU A 60 0.01 9.99 -9.88
C GLU A 60 0.83 10.99 -9.05
N ASP A 61 0.21 11.67 -8.08
CA ASP A 61 0.90 12.59 -7.16
C ASP A 61 1.76 11.88 -6.09
N GLY A 62 1.68 10.55 -6.02
CA GLY A 62 2.39 9.72 -5.04
C GLY A 62 1.98 9.95 -3.58
N ARG A 63 0.91 10.72 -3.32
CA ARG A 63 0.52 11.17 -1.98
C ARG A 63 -0.94 10.91 -1.65
N THR A 64 -1.82 10.93 -2.66
CA THR A 64 -3.25 10.73 -2.51
C THR A 64 -3.58 9.25 -2.56
N ILE A 65 -3.99 8.68 -1.44
CA ILE A 65 -4.34 7.25 -1.38
C ILE A 65 -5.66 6.98 -2.07
N HIS A 66 -5.60 6.07 -3.02
CA HIS A 66 -6.76 5.53 -3.68
C HIS A 66 -7.21 4.20 -3.07
N ASN A 67 -6.29 3.29 -2.74
CA ASN A 67 -6.65 1.96 -2.22
C ASN A 67 -5.57 1.40 -1.27
N ALA A 68 -5.94 0.50 -0.37
CA ALA A 68 -4.99 -0.25 0.45
C ALA A 68 -5.56 -1.62 0.84
N PHE A 69 -4.75 -2.67 0.78
CA PHE A 69 -5.14 -4.02 1.18
C PHE A 69 -3.95 -4.96 1.40
N PRO A 70 -4.10 -5.99 2.25
CA PRO A 70 -3.09 -7.04 2.36
C PRO A 70 -2.92 -7.77 1.03
N ASP A 71 -1.71 -7.78 0.51
CA ASP A 71 -1.36 -8.44 -0.75
C ASP A 71 -0.89 -9.87 -0.47
N ARG A 72 -1.73 -10.84 -0.79
CA ARG A 72 -1.45 -12.27 -0.52
C ARG A 72 -0.48 -12.89 -1.51
N ASN A 73 -0.30 -12.25 -2.66
CA ASN A 73 0.51 -12.80 -3.75
C ASN A 73 1.87 -12.11 -3.84
N PHE A 74 2.08 -11.02 -3.10
CA PHE A 74 3.38 -10.37 -3.02
C PHE A 74 4.36 -11.27 -2.26
N LYS A 75 5.35 -11.77 -2.98
CA LYS A 75 6.53 -12.43 -2.43
C LYS A 75 7.72 -11.55 -2.79
N ILE A 76 8.53 -11.21 -1.80
CA ILE A 76 9.86 -10.68 -2.08
C ILE A 76 10.58 -11.76 -2.88
N ALA A 77 10.99 -11.44 -4.10
CA ALA A 77 12.04 -12.21 -4.73
C ALA A 77 13.28 -11.98 -3.89
N THR A 78 13.60 -12.90 -2.99
CA THR A 78 14.90 -12.93 -2.36
C THR A 78 15.90 -13.13 -3.49
N THR A 79 16.63 -12.08 -3.85
CA THR A 79 17.93 -12.26 -4.48
C THR A 79 18.73 -13.11 -3.50
N LYS A 80 18.84 -14.41 -3.80
CA LYS A 80 19.91 -15.23 -3.26
C LYS A 80 21.19 -14.65 -3.84
N GLU A 81 21.87 -13.81 -3.07
CA GLU A 81 23.32 -13.69 -3.22
C GLU A 81 23.90 -14.95 -2.57
N GLU A 82 24.20 -15.94 -3.42
CA GLU A 82 25.19 -17.00 -3.17
C GLU A 82 26.39 -16.73 -4.08
#